data_AF-A0A4Q2YZE2-F1
#
_entry.id   AF-A0A4Q2YZE2-F1
#
_cell.length_a   1.000
_cell.length_b   1.000
_cell.length_c   1.000
_cell.angle_alpha   90.00
_cell.angle_beta   90.00
_cell.angle_gamma   90.00
#
_symmetry.space_group_name_H-M   'P 1'
#
loop_
_entity.id
_entity.type
_entity.pdbx_description
1 polymer ?
#
loop_
_entity_poly.entity_id
_entity_poly.type
_entity_poly.pdbx_seq_one_letter_code
_entity_poly.pdbx_strand_id
1 'polypeptide(L)'
;VHVVTTPGETSLARNNLAFHRLLMNGVKVEFTNANGEKETDHAQLIDFRTPAKNDFLVVNQFTVAGTKKPRRPDIVAFVNGLPLGLIELKNPADTNADVWKAYNQLQTYKDEIADLLVFNEALVVSDGMNARVGSLTATPEWFMPWRTIADENDKPQLDFELEKVVRGFFRPDLFLDYIRYFVLFEQDGDALIKKIAGYHQFHGVREAVRVTLIASATEESSRIKEDGRATYGKVVVPGSRKAGVFWHTQGSGKSISMACYAGKLLQQPEMNNPTLVVVTDRNDLDGQLYQQFCAAKDLLKQTPEQAESREQLREMLGARQSGGIIFTTIQKFSLTEGEKGHPILCTRANVVVISDEAHRSQYGMKGRLNTKTGEYVFGNAKHMRDALPNASFIGFTGTPIALEDRDTRGVFGDYVSIYDIQDAVDD
;
A
#
# COMPACT_ATOMS: atom_id res chain seq x y z
N VAL A 1 23.80 -7.22 -15.58
CA VAL A 1 23.20 -6.86 -16.89
C VAL A 1 22.46 -8.04 -17.50
N HIS A 2 23.13 -9.13 -17.89
CA HIS A 2 22.49 -10.27 -18.57
C HIS A 2 21.24 -10.82 -17.83
N VAL A 3 21.32 -11.04 -16.52
CA VAL A 3 20.18 -11.50 -15.69
C VAL A 3 18.96 -10.57 -15.77
N VAL A 4 19.19 -9.26 -15.90
CA VAL A 4 18.11 -8.24 -15.93
C VAL A 4 17.52 -8.11 -17.34
N THR A 5 18.34 -8.29 -18.38
CA THR A 5 17.96 -8.06 -19.78
C THR A 5 17.48 -9.31 -20.50
N THR A 6 17.44 -10.47 -19.85
CA THR A 6 17.07 -11.75 -20.46
C THR A 6 15.82 -12.29 -19.79
N PRO A 7 14.63 -12.03 -20.38
CA PRO A 7 13.37 -12.57 -19.88
C PRO A 7 13.39 -14.10 -19.92
N GLY A 8 12.93 -14.74 -18.85
CA GLY A 8 12.93 -16.20 -18.70
C GLY A 8 11.55 -16.85 -18.77
N GLU A 9 10.49 -16.05 -18.72
CA GLU A 9 9.10 -16.52 -18.66
C GLU A 9 8.41 -16.42 -20.03
N THR A 10 7.32 -17.16 -20.18
CA THR A 10 6.60 -17.29 -21.45
C THR A 10 5.66 -16.13 -21.76
N SER A 11 5.25 -15.34 -20.76
CA SER A 11 4.33 -14.22 -20.93
C SER A 11 4.92 -12.90 -20.44
N LEU A 12 4.51 -11.81 -21.08
CA LEU A 12 4.95 -10.45 -20.73
C LEU A 12 4.67 -10.11 -19.25
N ALA A 13 3.49 -10.45 -18.73
CA ALA A 13 3.14 -10.21 -17.33
C ALA A 13 4.05 -10.97 -16.36
N ARG A 14 4.38 -12.23 -16.65
CA ARG A 14 5.28 -13.04 -15.81
C ARG A 14 6.71 -12.52 -15.85
N ASN A 15 7.19 -12.12 -17.03
CA ASN A 15 8.49 -11.45 -17.15
C ASN A 15 8.52 -10.13 -16.39
N ASN A 16 7.43 -9.36 -16.41
CA ASN A 16 7.33 -8.12 -15.64
C ASN A 16 7.34 -8.38 -14.12
N LEU A 17 6.65 -9.41 -13.62
CA LEU A 17 6.74 -9.82 -12.22
C LEU A 17 8.17 -10.25 -11.85
N ALA A 18 8.82 -11.05 -12.69
CA ALA A 18 10.20 -11.49 -12.48
C ALA A 18 11.15 -10.29 -12.40
N PHE A 19 11.00 -9.32 -13.31
CA PHE A 19 11.74 -8.07 -13.26
C PHE A 19 11.43 -7.26 -11.99
N HIS A 20 10.16 -7.09 -11.64
CA HIS A 20 9.76 -6.34 -10.45
C HIS A 20 10.39 -6.93 -9.17
N ARG A 21 10.49 -8.27 -9.08
CA ARG A 21 11.21 -8.94 -7.98
C ARG A 21 12.70 -8.62 -7.96
N LEU A 22 13.37 -8.53 -9.12
CA LEU A 22 14.76 -8.09 -9.19
C LEU A 22 14.89 -6.62 -8.78
N LEU A 23 13.92 -5.78 -9.14
CA LEU A 23 13.88 -4.38 -8.76
C LEU A 23 13.80 -4.22 -7.23
N MET A 24 12.95 -5.02 -6.57
CA MET A 24 12.73 -4.95 -5.11
C MET A 24 13.82 -5.60 -4.26
N ASN A 25 14.43 -6.68 -4.75
CA ASN A 25 15.37 -7.48 -3.95
C ASN A 25 16.84 -7.28 -4.36
N GLY A 26 17.08 -6.70 -5.54
CA GLY A 26 18.38 -6.66 -6.18
C GLY A 26 18.73 -7.97 -6.89
N VAL A 27 19.83 -7.92 -7.64
CA VAL A 27 20.36 -9.05 -8.39
C VAL A 27 21.43 -9.73 -7.55
N LYS A 28 21.26 -11.02 -7.27
CA LYS A 28 22.29 -11.82 -6.57
C LYS A 28 23.58 -11.82 -7.40
N VAL A 29 24.69 -11.46 -6.79
CA VAL A 29 26.02 -11.41 -7.39
C VAL A 29 27.02 -12.16 -6.51
N GLU A 30 28.00 -12.79 -7.15
CA GLU A 30 29.15 -13.39 -6.47
C GLU A 30 30.41 -12.64 -6.92
N PHE A 31 31.23 -12.22 -5.95
CA PHE A 31 32.48 -11.51 -6.23
C PHE A 31 33.56 -11.93 -5.25
N THR A 32 34.81 -11.64 -5.59
CA THR A 32 35.95 -11.86 -4.70
C THR A 32 36.26 -10.56 -3.96
N ASN A 33 36.25 -10.60 -2.63
CA ASN A 33 36.55 -9.44 -1.80
C ASN A 33 38.05 -9.10 -1.83
N ALA A 34 38.43 -8.00 -1.17
CA ALA A 34 39.83 -7.54 -1.12
C ALA A 34 40.80 -8.56 -0.48
N ASN A 35 40.29 -9.53 0.29
CA ASN A 35 41.08 -10.57 0.96
C ASN A 35 41.19 -11.86 0.12
N GLY A 36 40.61 -11.90 -1.09
CA GLY A 36 40.62 -13.09 -1.95
C GLY A 36 39.51 -14.10 -1.65
N GLU A 37 38.57 -13.78 -0.77
CA GLU A 37 37.46 -14.68 -0.40
C GLU A 37 36.25 -14.46 -1.32
N LYS A 38 35.50 -15.53 -1.61
CA LYS A 38 34.24 -15.42 -2.36
C LYS A 38 33.12 -14.95 -1.45
N GLU A 39 32.43 -13.90 -1.87
CA GLU A 39 31.29 -13.30 -1.17
C GLU A 39 30.07 -13.27 -2.10
N THR A 40 28.89 -13.33 -1.51
CA THR A 40 27.61 -13.18 -2.20
C THR A 40 26.87 -11.98 -1.65
N ASP A 41 26.40 -11.10 -2.53
CA ASP A 41 25.59 -9.94 -2.18
C ASP A 41 24.47 -9.71 -3.21
N HIS A 42 23.62 -8.70 -2.99
CA HIS A 42 22.58 -8.28 -3.92
C HIS A 42 22.86 -6.88 -4.47
N ALA A 43 23.26 -6.82 -5.75
CA ALA A 43 23.41 -5.57 -6.47
C ALA A 43 22.03 -4.91 -6.66
N GLN A 44 21.82 -3.78 -6.00
CA GLN A 44 20.57 -3.04 -6.07
C GLN A 44 20.45 -2.30 -7.41
N LEU A 45 19.30 -2.44 -8.07
CA LEU A 45 19.01 -1.74 -9.33
C LEU A 45 18.56 -0.29 -9.11
N ILE A 46 17.96 -0.01 -7.94
CA ILE A 46 17.49 1.32 -7.52
C ILE A 46 17.88 1.54 -6.05
N ASP A 47 18.39 2.72 -5.72
CA ASP A 47 18.50 3.17 -4.34
C ASP A 47 17.19 3.83 -3.89
N PHE A 48 16.29 3.01 -3.33
CA PHE A 48 15.02 3.49 -2.77
C PHE A 48 15.17 4.28 -1.48
N ARG A 49 16.34 4.26 -0.82
CA ARG A 49 16.56 4.99 0.44
C ARG A 49 16.96 6.43 0.16
N THR A 50 17.75 6.65 -0.88
CA THR A 50 18.24 7.97 -1.26
C THR A 50 17.89 8.24 -2.72
N PRO A 51 16.68 8.75 -3.04
CA PRO A 51 16.23 8.96 -4.42
C PRO A 51 17.23 9.71 -5.29
N ALA A 52 17.90 10.72 -4.74
CA ALA A 52 18.90 11.55 -5.43
C ALA A 52 20.19 10.80 -5.86
N LYS A 53 20.40 9.55 -5.43
CA LYS A 53 21.50 8.69 -5.90
C LYS A 53 21.17 7.89 -7.16
N ASN A 54 19.94 8.00 -7.66
CA ASN A 54 19.55 7.39 -8.92
C ASN A 54 19.65 8.41 -10.05
N ASP A 55 19.94 7.92 -11.25
CA ASP A 55 19.91 8.71 -12.47
C ASP A 55 18.51 8.67 -13.08
N PHE A 56 17.92 9.84 -13.32
CA PHE A 56 16.61 10.00 -13.95
C PHE A 56 16.77 10.59 -15.34
N LEU A 57 16.17 9.95 -16.34
CA LEU A 57 16.21 10.41 -17.73
C LEU A 57 14.83 10.28 -18.36
N VAL A 58 14.36 11.35 -19.02
CA VAL A 58 13.14 11.32 -19.81
C VAL A 58 13.52 11.48 -21.27
N VAL A 59 13.10 10.54 -22.11
CA VAL A 59 13.37 10.57 -23.54
C VAL A 59 12.06 10.68 -24.29
N ASN A 60 11.96 11.66 -25.20
CA ASN A 60 10.84 11.79 -26.11
C ASN A 60 11.11 11.04 -27.42
N GLN A 61 10.05 10.58 -28.08
CA GLN A 61 10.11 9.97 -29.41
C GLN A 61 11.09 8.78 -29.47
N PHE A 62 11.08 7.94 -28.44
CA PHE A 62 12.03 6.85 -28.24
C PHE A 62 11.77 5.72 -29.23
N THR A 63 12.60 5.58 -30.26
CA THR A 63 12.38 4.56 -31.31
C THR A 63 12.99 3.22 -30.90
N VAL A 64 12.17 2.17 -30.91
CA VAL A 64 12.54 0.80 -30.54
C VAL A 64 12.30 -0.13 -31.72
N ALA A 65 13.18 -1.12 -31.90
CA ALA A 65 12.96 -2.19 -32.87
C ALA A 65 11.75 -3.03 -32.41
N GLY A 66 10.69 -3.04 -33.20
CA GLY A 66 9.52 -3.88 -32.95
C GLY A 66 9.51 -5.13 -33.82
N THR A 67 8.74 -6.14 -33.40
CA THR A 67 8.65 -7.44 -34.07
C THR A 67 8.10 -7.36 -35.51
N LYS A 68 7.26 -6.36 -35.79
CA LYS A 68 6.70 -6.11 -37.15
C LYS A 68 7.34 -4.91 -37.84
N LYS A 69 7.48 -3.80 -37.12
CA LYS A 69 8.10 -2.56 -37.58
C LYS A 69 8.66 -1.77 -36.40
N PRO A 70 9.57 -0.81 -36.63
CA PRO A 70 9.97 0.11 -35.57
C PRO A 70 8.76 0.80 -34.95
N ARG A 71 8.74 0.87 -33.62
CA ARG A 71 7.72 1.58 -32.84
C ARG A 71 8.37 2.73 -32.09
N ARG A 72 7.58 3.75 -31.78
CA ARG A 72 8.06 4.98 -31.18
C ARG A 72 7.07 5.48 -30.13
N PRO A 73 7.18 5.02 -28.88
CA PRO A 73 6.52 5.66 -27.76
C PRO A 73 6.84 7.15 -27.66
N ASP A 74 5.85 7.94 -27.26
CA ASP A 74 5.99 9.40 -27.20
C ASP A 74 6.97 9.84 -26.13
N ILE A 75 6.88 9.30 -24.92
CA ILE A 75 7.81 9.58 -23.82
C ILE A 75 8.07 8.30 -23.02
N VAL A 76 9.33 8.07 -22.68
CA VAL A 76 9.77 6.99 -21.78
C VAL A 76 10.57 7.58 -20.63
N ALA A 77 10.18 7.24 -19.40
CA ALA A 77 10.85 7.63 -18.17
C ALA A 77 11.77 6.50 -17.69
N PHE A 78 13.06 6.82 -17.58
CA PHE A 78 14.11 5.91 -17.18
C PHE A 78 14.62 6.23 -15.77
N VAL A 79 14.91 5.18 -15.01
CA VAL A 79 15.66 5.24 -13.75
C VAL A 79 16.84 4.29 -13.85
N ASN A 80 18.07 4.79 -13.69
CA ASN A 80 19.31 4.01 -13.84
C ASN A 80 19.38 3.24 -15.18
N GLY A 81 18.82 3.82 -16.25
CA GLY A 81 18.74 3.21 -17.59
C GLY A 81 17.60 2.19 -17.78
N LEU A 82 16.76 1.93 -16.79
CA LEU A 82 15.60 1.03 -16.87
C LEU A 82 14.33 1.80 -17.29
N PRO A 83 13.57 1.39 -18.32
CA PRO A 83 12.38 2.09 -18.80
C PRO A 83 11.14 1.77 -17.94
N LEU A 84 11.01 2.44 -16.80
CA LEU A 84 9.99 2.13 -15.78
C LEU A 84 8.65 2.82 -16.04
N GLY A 85 8.62 3.93 -16.79
CA GLY A 85 7.39 4.64 -17.15
C GLY A 85 7.27 4.83 -18.66
N LEU A 86 6.08 4.65 -19.21
CA LEU A 86 5.78 4.95 -20.62
C LEU A 86 4.53 5.81 -20.70
N ILE A 87 4.64 6.96 -21.38
CA ILE A 87 3.56 7.92 -21.56
C ILE A 87 3.27 8.02 -23.06
N GLU A 88 2.02 7.78 -23.43
CA GLU A 88 1.52 7.91 -24.80
C GLU A 88 0.55 9.09 -24.88
N LEU A 89 0.78 9.98 -25.84
CA LEU A 89 0.09 11.25 -25.96
C LEU A 89 -0.79 11.26 -27.22
N LYS A 90 -1.88 12.02 -27.16
CA LYS A 90 -2.68 12.42 -28.33
C LYS A 90 -2.75 13.93 -28.40
N ASN A 91 -3.05 14.43 -29.59
CA ASN A 91 -3.07 15.86 -29.83
C ASN A 91 -4.25 16.52 -29.09
N PRO A 92 -4.02 17.44 -28.12
CA PRO A 92 -5.09 18.17 -27.44
C PRO A 92 -5.98 19.00 -28.38
N ALA A 93 -5.46 19.37 -29.57
CA ALA A 93 -6.18 20.17 -30.55
C ALA A 93 -7.10 19.35 -31.47
N ASP A 94 -7.06 18.01 -31.42
CA ASP A 94 -7.97 17.16 -32.17
C ASP A 94 -9.23 16.90 -31.34
N THR A 95 -10.37 17.45 -31.78
CA THR A 95 -11.67 17.30 -31.07
C THR A 95 -12.18 15.86 -31.05
N ASN A 96 -11.59 14.96 -31.85
CA ASN A 96 -11.86 13.52 -31.83
C ASN A 96 -10.76 12.73 -31.12
N ALA A 97 -9.72 13.38 -30.57
CA ALA A 97 -8.74 12.70 -29.75
C ALA A 97 -9.42 12.22 -28.48
N ASP A 98 -9.20 10.95 -28.20
CA ASP A 98 -9.74 10.26 -27.05
C ASP A 98 -8.54 9.56 -26.40
N VAL A 99 -8.42 9.68 -25.08
CA VAL A 99 -7.42 8.99 -24.27
C VAL A 99 -7.40 7.49 -24.60
N TRP A 100 -8.52 6.91 -24.99
CA TRP A 100 -8.61 5.50 -25.38
C TRP A 100 -7.90 5.15 -26.69
N LYS A 101 -7.67 6.11 -27.59
CA LYS A 101 -6.77 5.91 -28.74
C LYS A 101 -5.32 5.74 -28.30
N ALA A 102 -4.87 6.47 -27.27
CA ALA A 102 -3.55 6.24 -26.67
C ALA A 102 -3.51 4.87 -25.99
N TYR A 103 -4.55 4.47 -25.26
CA TYR A 103 -4.64 3.12 -24.68
C TYR A 103 -4.52 2.00 -25.72
N ASN A 104 -5.18 2.13 -26.87
CA ASN A 104 -5.09 1.16 -27.96
C ASN A 104 -3.67 1.09 -28.56
N GLN A 105 -2.96 2.22 -28.62
CA GLN A 105 -1.56 2.22 -29.00
C GLN A 105 -0.70 1.46 -27.99
N LEU A 106 -0.97 1.58 -26.68
CA LEU A 106 -0.28 0.76 -25.67
C LEU A 106 -0.51 -0.74 -25.88
N GLN A 107 -1.70 -1.16 -26.30
CA GLN A 107 -1.93 -2.58 -26.63
C GLN A 107 -1.07 -3.03 -27.81
N THR A 108 -0.94 -2.17 -28.83
CA THR A 108 -0.03 -2.43 -29.95
C THR A 108 1.43 -2.55 -29.48
N TYR A 109 1.84 -1.76 -28.48
CA TYR A 109 3.18 -1.87 -27.90
C TYR A 109 3.40 -3.16 -27.11
N LYS A 110 2.38 -3.67 -26.40
CA LYS A 110 2.43 -4.98 -25.74
C LYS A 110 2.69 -6.11 -26.73
N ASP A 111 2.13 -6.02 -27.93
CA ASP A 111 2.31 -7.04 -28.97
C ASP A 111 3.65 -6.89 -29.73
N GLU A 112 4.09 -5.67 -29.97
CA GLU A 112 5.19 -5.42 -30.93
C GLU A 112 6.52 -5.00 -30.31
N ILE A 113 6.52 -4.49 -29.07
CA ILE A 113 7.72 -4.09 -28.32
C ILE A 113 7.65 -4.58 -26.86
N ALA A 114 7.21 -5.82 -26.67
CA ALA A 114 7.11 -6.48 -25.37
C ALA A 114 8.40 -6.35 -24.53
N ASP A 115 9.57 -6.42 -25.17
CA ASP A 115 10.88 -6.29 -24.53
C ASP A 115 11.06 -4.97 -23.76
N LEU A 116 10.48 -3.87 -24.26
CA LEU A 116 10.48 -2.59 -23.55
C LEU A 116 9.58 -2.66 -22.30
N LEU A 117 8.45 -3.35 -22.42
CA LEU A 117 7.41 -3.40 -21.39
C LEU A 117 7.66 -4.45 -20.30
N VAL A 118 8.67 -5.32 -20.47
CA VAL A 118 9.15 -6.20 -19.38
C VAL A 118 9.55 -5.37 -18.16
N PHE A 119 10.10 -4.17 -18.36
CA PHE A 119 10.56 -3.28 -17.28
C PHE A 119 9.47 -2.34 -16.72
N ASN A 120 8.30 -2.30 -17.37
CA ASN A 120 7.31 -1.26 -17.12
C ASN A 120 6.74 -1.35 -15.70
N GLU A 121 6.74 -0.24 -14.96
CA GLU A 121 6.06 -0.11 -13.68
C GLU A 121 4.77 0.68 -13.77
N ALA A 122 4.68 1.67 -14.68
CA ALA A 122 3.47 2.44 -14.91
C ALA A 122 3.27 2.84 -16.37
N LEU A 123 2.02 2.82 -16.82
CA LEU A 123 1.59 3.32 -18.13
C LEU A 123 0.75 4.57 -17.95
N VAL A 124 0.96 5.55 -18.82
CA VAL A 124 0.18 6.79 -18.85
C VAL A 124 -0.37 7.02 -20.24
N VAL A 125 -1.65 7.39 -20.31
CA VAL A 125 -2.33 7.83 -21.52
C VAL A 125 -2.87 9.23 -21.30
N SER A 126 -2.70 10.11 -22.28
CA SER A 126 -3.18 11.49 -22.14
C SER A 126 -3.45 12.15 -23.49
N ASP A 127 -4.44 13.03 -23.51
CA ASP A 127 -4.67 14.01 -24.59
C ASP A 127 -4.25 15.43 -24.15
N GLY A 128 -3.55 15.56 -23.02
CA GLY A 128 -3.23 16.81 -22.34
C GLY A 128 -4.25 17.18 -21.28
N MET A 129 -5.52 17.35 -21.67
CA MET A 129 -6.60 17.76 -20.75
C MET A 129 -6.89 16.65 -19.73
N ASN A 130 -7.03 15.44 -20.23
CA ASN A 130 -7.20 14.22 -19.45
C ASN A 130 -5.87 13.47 -19.37
N ALA A 131 -5.57 12.92 -18.21
CA ALA A 131 -4.47 11.97 -18.05
C ALA A 131 -4.91 10.82 -17.17
N ARG A 132 -4.57 9.59 -17.57
CA ARG A 132 -4.87 8.38 -16.79
C ARG A 132 -3.63 7.53 -16.62
N VAL A 133 -3.49 6.95 -15.43
CA VAL A 133 -2.37 6.08 -15.04
C VAL A 133 -2.92 4.66 -14.85
N GLY A 134 -2.27 3.67 -15.44
CA GLY A 134 -2.70 2.28 -15.38
C GLY A 134 -1.52 1.30 -15.37
N SER A 135 -1.81 0.06 -15.00
CA SER A 135 -0.82 -1.02 -14.98
C SER A 135 -0.67 -1.67 -16.35
N LEU A 136 0.37 -2.50 -16.49
CA LEU A 136 0.63 -3.29 -17.71
C LEU A 136 -0.54 -4.20 -18.12
N THR A 137 -1.34 -4.69 -17.17
CA THR A 137 -2.47 -5.59 -17.45
C THR A 137 -3.83 -4.94 -17.21
N ALA A 138 -3.87 -3.65 -16.88
CA ALA A 138 -5.11 -2.92 -16.63
C ALA A 138 -5.94 -2.84 -17.92
N THR A 139 -7.25 -3.09 -17.79
CA THR A 139 -8.27 -2.72 -18.76
C THR A 139 -8.57 -1.21 -18.68
N PRO A 140 -9.26 -0.62 -19.67
CA PRO A 140 -9.56 0.81 -19.70
C PRO A 140 -10.13 1.36 -18.39
N GLU A 141 -11.08 0.67 -17.77
CA GLU A 141 -11.72 1.12 -16.53
C GLU A 141 -10.77 1.23 -15.31
N TRP A 142 -9.57 0.62 -15.38
CA TRP A 142 -8.56 0.71 -14.33
C TRP A 142 -7.42 1.68 -14.66
N PHE A 143 -7.53 2.44 -15.74
CA PHE A 143 -6.70 3.62 -15.98
C PHE A 143 -7.32 4.82 -15.25
N MET A 144 -6.81 5.10 -14.05
CA MET A 144 -7.39 6.07 -13.12
C MET A 144 -6.80 7.49 -13.31
N PRO A 145 -7.56 8.56 -13.04
CA PRO A 145 -7.02 9.91 -13.00
C PRO A 145 -6.02 10.10 -11.84
N TRP A 146 -5.09 11.04 -12.00
CA TRP A 146 -4.16 11.44 -10.93
C TRP A 146 -4.49 12.87 -10.48
N ARG A 147 -5.11 13.03 -9.30
CA ARG A 147 -5.74 14.29 -8.89
C ARG A 147 -4.86 15.23 -8.04
N THR A 148 -3.71 14.75 -7.58
CA THR A 148 -2.86 15.40 -6.55
C THR A 148 -1.41 15.56 -7.01
N ILE A 149 -0.65 16.46 -6.36
CA ILE A 149 0.80 16.61 -6.59
C ILE A 149 1.60 16.02 -5.41
N ALA A 150 1.64 16.67 -4.24
CA ALA A 150 2.47 16.20 -3.12
C ALA A 150 1.74 15.23 -2.16
N ASP A 151 0.46 15.51 -1.88
CA ASP A 151 -0.41 14.80 -0.95
C ASP A 151 -1.89 15.08 -1.25
N GLU A 152 -2.80 14.48 -0.46
CA GLU A 152 -4.26 14.58 -0.66
C GLU A 152 -4.82 16.01 -0.60
N ASN A 153 -4.08 16.99 -0.04
CA ASN A 153 -4.51 18.39 0.04
C ASN A 153 -3.92 19.25 -1.09
N ASP A 154 -2.88 18.76 -1.76
CA ASP A 154 -2.27 19.39 -2.91
C ASP A 154 -3.02 18.99 -4.19
N LYS A 155 -4.29 19.41 -4.28
CA LYS A 155 -5.23 19.18 -5.38
C LYS A 155 -5.47 20.47 -6.19
N PRO A 156 -4.46 21.04 -6.87
CA PRO A 156 -4.66 22.27 -7.64
C PRO A 156 -5.67 22.07 -8.78
N GLN A 157 -6.45 23.10 -9.06
CA GLN A 157 -7.29 23.17 -10.26
C GLN A 157 -6.38 23.61 -11.41
N LEU A 158 -6.16 22.71 -12.37
CA LEU A 158 -5.26 22.91 -13.51
C LEU A 158 -6.02 22.56 -14.79
N ASP A 159 -5.74 23.27 -15.87
CA ASP A 159 -6.36 23.01 -17.18
C ASP A 159 -5.91 21.67 -17.78
N PHE A 160 -4.71 21.20 -17.42
CA PHE A 160 -4.13 19.96 -17.90
C PHE A 160 -3.91 18.97 -16.75
N GLU A 161 -4.69 17.89 -16.71
CA GLU A 161 -4.46 16.82 -15.72
C GLU A 161 -3.07 16.18 -15.85
N LEU A 162 -2.49 16.19 -17.06
CA LEU A 162 -1.14 15.69 -17.31
C LEU A 162 -0.09 16.38 -16.42
N GLU A 163 -0.29 17.64 -16.06
CA GLU A 163 0.62 18.38 -15.19
C GLU A 163 0.70 17.74 -13.79
N LYS A 164 -0.41 17.19 -13.27
CA LYS A 164 -0.45 16.49 -11.98
C LYS A 164 0.32 15.18 -12.03
N VAL A 165 0.22 14.45 -13.15
CA VAL A 165 1.01 13.23 -13.38
C VAL A 165 2.50 13.54 -13.42
N VAL A 166 2.90 14.60 -14.14
CA VAL A 166 4.33 14.98 -14.25
C VAL A 166 4.89 15.50 -12.94
N ARG A 167 4.20 16.44 -12.28
CA ARG A 167 4.69 17.10 -11.04
C ARG A 167 4.48 16.24 -9.79
N GLY A 168 3.49 15.36 -9.79
CA GLY A 168 3.13 14.46 -8.70
C GLY A 168 3.66 13.05 -8.93
N PHE A 169 2.95 12.27 -9.76
CA PHE A 169 3.26 10.85 -9.96
C PHE A 169 4.72 10.57 -10.36
N PHE A 170 5.28 11.33 -11.31
CA PHE A 170 6.67 11.19 -11.75
C PHE A 170 7.68 12.00 -10.94
N ARG A 171 7.28 12.63 -9.81
CA ARG A 171 8.24 13.26 -8.92
C ARG A 171 9.19 12.18 -8.38
N PRO A 172 10.53 12.34 -8.46
CA PRO A 172 11.48 11.26 -8.20
C PRO A 172 11.27 10.50 -6.87
N ASP A 173 11.03 11.22 -5.77
CA ASP A 173 10.77 10.61 -4.46
C ASP A 173 9.44 9.84 -4.45
N LEU A 174 8.40 10.38 -5.09
CA LEU A 174 7.07 9.77 -5.14
C LEU A 174 7.05 8.55 -6.05
N PHE A 175 7.66 8.64 -7.22
CA PHE A 175 7.70 7.55 -8.19
C PHE A 175 8.45 6.34 -7.64
N LEU A 176 9.59 6.55 -6.98
CA LEU A 176 10.32 5.46 -6.34
C LEU A 176 9.57 4.87 -5.15
N ASP A 177 8.89 5.70 -4.34
CA ASP A 177 8.03 5.22 -3.25
C ASP A 177 6.84 4.42 -3.80
N TYR A 178 6.27 4.86 -4.92
CA TYR A 178 5.16 4.19 -5.62
C TYR A 178 5.58 2.81 -6.12
N ILE A 179 6.67 2.74 -6.89
CA ILE A 179 7.21 1.48 -7.42
C ILE A 179 7.48 0.49 -6.28
N ARG A 180 8.01 0.97 -5.14
CA ARG A 180 8.41 0.09 -4.05
C ARG A 180 7.25 -0.54 -3.28
N TYR A 181 6.12 0.16 -3.16
CA TYR A 181 5.07 -0.25 -2.22
C TYR A 181 3.67 -0.37 -2.81
N PHE A 182 3.46 0.10 -4.05
CA PHE A 182 2.13 0.29 -4.64
C PHE A 182 1.95 -0.42 -5.98
N VAL A 183 2.84 -1.37 -6.27
CA VAL A 183 2.73 -2.32 -7.38
C VAL A 183 2.49 -3.70 -6.81
N LEU A 184 1.43 -4.36 -7.26
CA LEU A 184 0.99 -5.67 -6.79
C LEU A 184 0.77 -6.61 -7.98
N PHE A 185 0.93 -7.91 -7.73
CA PHE A 185 0.63 -8.95 -8.69
C PHE A 185 -0.28 -9.98 -8.04
N GLU A 186 -1.31 -10.39 -8.77
CA GLU A 186 -2.31 -11.35 -8.32
C GLU A 186 -2.50 -12.42 -9.39
N GLN A 187 -2.53 -13.67 -8.97
CA GLN A 187 -2.84 -14.80 -9.85
C GLN A 187 -4.36 -14.99 -9.87
N ASP A 188 -4.97 -14.88 -11.05
CA ASP A 188 -6.38 -15.12 -11.28
C ASP A 188 -6.55 -16.22 -12.35
N GLY A 189 -6.86 -17.44 -11.90
CA GLY A 189 -6.82 -18.63 -12.75
C GLY A 189 -5.42 -18.81 -13.38
N ASP A 190 -5.35 -18.82 -14.70
CA ASP A 190 -4.09 -18.89 -15.47
C ASP A 190 -3.45 -17.52 -15.75
N ALA A 191 -4.21 -16.43 -15.55
CA ALA A 191 -3.76 -15.08 -15.84
C ALA A 191 -3.04 -14.46 -14.62
N LEU A 192 -1.97 -13.73 -14.91
CA LEU A 192 -1.29 -12.90 -13.91
C LEU A 192 -1.72 -11.45 -14.10
N ILE A 193 -2.37 -10.87 -13.09
CA ILE A 193 -2.87 -9.51 -13.09
C ILE A 193 -1.89 -8.63 -12.32
N LYS A 194 -1.33 -7.62 -12.98
CA LYS A 194 -0.62 -6.51 -12.33
C LYS A 194 -1.65 -5.45 -11.91
N LYS A 195 -1.60 -5.03 -10.65
CA LYS A 195 -2.39 -3.93 -10.09
C LYS A 195 -1.45 -2.84 -9.62
N ILE A 196 -1.85 -1.59 -9.77
CA ILE A 196 -1.14 -0.43 -9.22
C ILE A 196 -2.14 0.46 -8.48
N ALA A 197 -1.68 1.16 -7.44
CA ALA A 197 -2.57 1.90 -6.57
C ALA A 197 -3.08 3.24 -7.18
N GLY A 198 -4.33 3.60 -6.94
CA GLY A 198 -4.85 4.94 -7.24
C GLY A 198 -4.17 6.03 -6.39
N TYR A 199 -4.34 7.31 -6.77
CA TYR A 199 -3.69 8.41 -6.03
C TYR A 199 -4.18 8.49 -4.57
N HIS A 200 -5.45 8.21 -4.31
CA HIS A 200 -6.05 8.18 -2.97
C HIS A 200 -5.43 7.10 -2.11
N GLN A 201 -5.21 5.91 -2.69
CA GLN A 201 -4.53 4.81 -2.00
C GLN A 201 -3.06 5.16 -1.74
N PHE A 202 -2.37 5.74 -2.72
CA PHE A 202 -0.96 6.12 -2.59
C PHE A 202 -0.74 7.17 -1.50
N HIS A 203 -1.40 8.31 -1.61
CA HIS A 203 -1.20 9.42 -0.67
C HIS A 203 -1.80 9.11 0.70
N GLY A 204 -2.97 8.47 0.76
CA GLY A 204 -3.58 8.06 2.02
C GLY A 204 -2.71 7.08 2.80
N VAL A 205 -2.12 6.06 2.14
CA VAL A 205 -1.26 5.07 2.82
C VAL A 205 0.03 5.70 3.31
N ARG A 206 0.64 6.61 2.53
CA ARG A 206 1.84 7.35 2.97
C ARG A 206 1.57 8.12 4.25
N GLU A 207 0.40 8.75 4.34
CA GLU A 207 -0.02 9.46 5.54
C GLU A 207 -0.33 8.51 6.70
N ALA A 208 -1.08 7.44 6.47
CA ALA A 208 -1.37 6.43 7.49
C ALA A 208 -0.10 5.83 8.11
N VAL A 209 0.93 5.53 7.30
CA VAL A 209 2.23 5.07 7.81
C VAL A 209 2.89 6.15 8.66
N ARG A 210 2.95 7.40 8.17
CA ARG A 210 3.55 8.53 8.91
C ARG A 210 2.89 8.70 10.29
N VAL A 211 1.55 8.72 10.33
CA VAL A 211 0.77 8.84 11.57
C VAL A 211 1.02 7.66 12.49
N THR A 212 1.11 6.44 11.96
CA THR A 212 1.39 5.24 12.74
C THR A 212 2.77 5.28 13.39
N LEU A 213 3.80 5.74 12.67
CA LEU A 213 5.13 5.92 13.25
C LEU A 213 5.10 6.86 14.45
N ILE A 214 4.41 8.01 14.32
CA ILE A 214 4.31 8.99 15.40
C ILE A 214 3.51 8.41 16.58
N ALA A 215 2.34 7.83 16.30
CA ALA A 215 1.47 7.24 17.32
C ALA A 215 2.13 6.07 18.07
N SER A 216 3.03 5.35 17.41
CA SER A 216 3.75 4.20 17.97
C SER A 216 5.04 4.59 18.69
N ALA A 217 5.44 5.86 18.64
CA ALA A 217 6.69 6.31 19.21
C ALA A 217 6.85 5.96 20.71
N THR A 218 8.10 5.69 21.10
CA THR A 218 8.58 5.55 22.48
C THR A 218 9.64 6.62 22.73
N GLU A 219 10.07 6.82 23.99
CA GLU A 219 11.11 7.82 24.31
C GLU A 219 12.41 7.60 23.51
N GLU A 220 12.75 6.35 23.20
CA GLU A 220 13.90 5.95 22.35
C GLU A 220 13.72 6.30 20.86
N SER A 221 12.51 6.42 20.35
CA SER A 221 12.22 6.61 18.91
C SER A 221 11.98 8.08 18.52
N SER A 222 12.40 9.04 19.36
CA SER A 222 12.10 10.48 19.32
C SER A 222 12.66 11.28 18.12
N ARG A 223 12.95 10.64 16.98
CA ARG A 223 13.52 11.29 15.77
C ARG A 223 12.52 11.52 14.63
N ILE A 224 11.23 11.29 14.83
CA ILE A 224 10.25 11.51 13.77
C ILE A 224 10.06 13.01 13.57
N LYS A 225 10.63 13.54 12.48
CA LYS A 225 10.43 14.93 12.08
C LYS A 225 8.95 15.13 11.70
N GLU A 226 8.33 16.16 12.26
CA GLU A 226 7.06 16.68 11.76
C GLU A 226 7.29 17.20 10.32
N ASP A 227 6.86 16.43 9.33
CA ASP A 227 6.65 16.92 7.96
C ASP A 227 5.14 17.18 7.85
N GLY A 228 4.74 18.44 7.64
CA GLY A 228 3.38 18.95 7.78
C GLY A 228 2.40 18.48 6.69
N ARG A 229 2.21 17.16 6.54
CA ARG A 229 1.27 16.55 5.60
C ARG A 229 -0.06 16.24 6.30
N ALA A 230 -1.15 16.50 5.57
CA ALA A 230 -2.56 16.32 5.92
C ALA A 230 -3.13 17.03 7.16
N THR A 231 -4.34 17.58 7.00
CA THR A 231 -5.06 18.34 8.05
C THR A 231 -5.99 17.50 8.91
N TYR A 232 -6.32 16.28 8.52
CA TYR A 232 -7.12 15.39 9.37
C TYR A 232 -6.13 14.71 10.33
N GLY A 233 -6.13 15.09 11.61
CA GLY A 233 -5.06 14.75 12.54
C GLY A 233 -3.89 15.75 12.58
N LYS A 234 -4.17 17.06 12.44
CA LYS A 234 -3.19 18.19 12.46
C LYS A 234 -2.10 18.08 13.53
N VAL A 235 -2.37 17.35 14.61
CA VAL A 235 -1.39 16.99 15.64
C VAL A 235 -1.61 15.54 16.02
N VAL A 236 -0.66 14.67 15.65
CA VAL A 236 -0.60 13.30 16.17
C VAL A 236 0.29 13.35 17.41
N VAL A 237 -0.27 13.00 18.57
CA VAL A 237 0.52 12.97 19.81
C VAL A 237 1.45 11.75 19.78
N PRO A 238 2.78 11.93 19.91
CA PRO A 238 3.71 10.81 19.97
C PRO A 238 3.34 9.81 21.07
N GLY A 239 3.38 8.52 20.75
CA GLY A 239 3.05 7.46 21.71
C GLY A 239 1.56 7.36 22.09
N SER A 240 0.67 8.11 21.43
CA SER A 240 -0.77 8.09 21.71
C SER A 240 -1.47 6.78 21.39
N ARG A 241 -0.84 5.89 20.62
CA ARG A 241 -1.39 4.63 20.13
C ARG A 241 -2.60 4.78 19.18
N LYS A 242 -2.84 5.99 18.70
CA LYS A 242 -3.95 6.36 17.81
C LYS A 242 -3.42 6.63 16.40
N ALA A 243 -3.44 5.61 15.56
CA ALA A 243 -2.90 5.67 14.19
C ALA A 243 -3.92 6.19 13.14
N GLY A 244 -5.14 6.50 13.59
CA GLY A 244 -6.17 7.23 12.87
C GLY A 244 -7.20 6.38 12.13
N VAL A 245 -8.10 7.06 11.43
CA VAL A 245 -9.14 6.42 10.61
C VAL A 245 -8.89 6.64 9.12
N PHE A 246 -8.82 5.55 8.37
CA PHE A 246 -8.73 5.53 6.92
C PHE A 246 -10.11 5.26 6.33
N TRP A 247 -10.79 6.30 5.85
CA TRP A 247 -12.15 6.17 5.31
C TRP A 247 -12.16 6.29 3.80
N HIS A 248 -12.32 5.15 3.14
CA HIS A 248 -12.37 5.05 1.69
C HIS A 248 -13.66 4.31 1.31
N THR A 249 -14.49 4.89 0.45
CA THR A 249 -15.82 4.33 0.12
C THR A 249 -15.75 2.87 -0.35
N GLN A 250 -16.83 2.11 -0.17
CA GLN A 250 -16.86 0.70 -0.59
C GLN A 250 -16.61 0.58 -2.11
N GLY A 251 -15.77 -0.40 -2.50
CA GLY A 251 -15.36 -0.58 -3.90
C GLY A 251 -14.12 0.21 -4.34
N SER A 252 -13.65 1.17 -3.53
CA SER A 252 -12.43 1.98 -3.81
C SER A 252 -11.09 1.23 -3.69
N GLY A 253 -11.12 -0.08 -3.42
CA GLY A 253 -9.93 -0.92 -3.25
C GLY A 253 -9.26 -0.81 -1.87
N LYS A 254 -10.01 -0.64 -0.78
CA LYS A 254 -9.47 -0.56 0.60
C LYS A 254 -8.45 -1.64 0.93
N SER A 255 -8.67 -2.88 0.51
CA SER A 255 -7.76 -3.99 0.82
C SER A 255 -6.39 -3.86 0.17
N ILE A 256 -6.32 -3.24 -1.02
CA ILE A 256 -5.03 -2.83 -1.64
C ILE A 256 -4.34 -1.82 -0.74
N SER A 257 -5.05 -0.80 -0.25
CA SER A 257 -4.50 0.17 0.70
C SER A 257 -3.97 -0.49 1.97
N MET A 258 -4.70 -1.48 2.52
CA MET A 258 -4.26 -2.23 3.70
C MET A 258 -2.98 -3.03 3.44
N ALA A 259 -2.87 -3.70 2.28
CA ALA A 259 -1.67 -4.45 1.90
C ALA A 259 -0.47 -3.52 1.67
N CYS A 260 -0.66 -2.40 0.96
CA CYS A 260 0.35 -1.36 0.77
C CYS A 260 0.80 -0.75 2.09
N TYR A 261 -0.14 -0.45 2.99
CA TYR A 261 0.13 0.05 4.33
C TYR A 261 0.96 -0.95 5.14
N ALA A 262 0.54 -2.22 5.19
CA ALA A 262 1.27 -3.28 5.88
C ALA A 262 2.70 -3.44 5.32
N GLY A 263 2.84 -3.55 4.00
CA GLY A 263 4.13 -3.71 3.33
C GLY A 263 5.08 -2.54 3.53
N LYS A 264 4.55 -1.31 3.51
CA LYS A 264 5.33 -0.10 3.77
C LYS A 264 5.73 0.00 5.24
N LEU A 265 4.81 -0.28 6.17
CA LEU A 265 5.04 -0.19 7.62
C LEU A 265 6.03 -1.24 8.14
N LEU A 266 5.92 -2.49 7.67
CA LEU A 266 6.87 -3.58 8.01
C LEU A 266 8.31 -3.26 7.61
N GLN A 267 8.48 -2.40 6.61
CA GLN A 267 9.78 -1.98 6.10
C GLN A 267 10.28 -0.65 6.68
N GLN A 268 9.61 -0.07 7.68
CA GLN A 268 10.09 1.11 8.40
C GLN A 268 11.05 0.70 9.53
N PRO A 269 12.32 1.15 9.51
CA PRO A 269 13.28 0.87 10.58
C PRO A 269 12.81 1.30 11.97
N GLU A 270 12.06 2.41 12.03
CA GLU A 270 11.49 3.00 13.26
C GLU A 270 10.54 2.05 13.99
N MET A 271 9.94 1.08 13.27
CA MET A 271 9.02 0.10 13.85
C MET A 271 9.71 -1.17 14.37
N ASN A 272 11.02 -1.33 14.14
CA ASN A 272 11.82 -2.46 14.60
C ASN A 272 11.14 -3.83 14.38
N ASN A 273 10.85 -4.17 13.12
CA ASN A 273 10.15 -5.40 12.70
C ASN A 273 8.81 -5.60 13.47
N PRO A 274 7.79 -4.78 13.19
CA PRO A 274 6.56 -4.78 13.96
C PRO A 274 5.74 -6.05 13.75
N THR A 275 4.86 -6.36 14.71
CA THR A 275 3.80 -7.35 14.52
C THR A 275 2.52 -6.64 14.09
N LEU A 276 1.93 -7.06 12.97
CA LEU A 276 0.64 -6.55 12.51
C LEU A 276 -0.46 -7.53 12.91
N VAL A 277 -1.55 -7.02 13.48
CA VAL A 277 -2.74 -7.81 13.83
C VAL A 277 -3.91 -7.26 13.03
N VAL A 278 -4.29 -7.96 11.97
CA VAL A 278 -5.43 -7.61 11.13
C VAL A 278 -6.68 -8.21 11.75
N VAL A 279 -7.62 -7.35 12.10
CA VAL A 279 -8.83 -7.70 12.84
C VAL A 279 -10.05 -7.42 11.99
N THR A 280 -10.82 -8.46 11.71
CA THR A 280 -12.10 -8.38 11.01
C THR A 280 -13.25 -8.75 11.94
N ASP A 281 -14.48 -8.43 11.56
CA ASP A 281 -15.67 -8.79 12.34
C ASP A 281 -16.21 -10.19 12.04
N ARG A 282 -15.95 -10.71 10.84
CA ARG A 282 -16.54 -11.96 10.36
C ARG A 282 -15.50 -12.85 9.71
N ASN A 283 -15.61 -14.16 9.95
CA ASN A 283 -14.66 -15.16 9.45
C ASN A 283 -14.58 -15.21 7.92
N ASP A 284 -15.67 -14.90 7.20
CA ASP A 284 -15.70 -14.87 5.74
C ASP A 284 -14.93 -13.68 5.16
N LEU A 285 -15.09 -12.50 5.76
CA LEU A 285 -14.30 -11.31 5.44
C LEU A 285 -12.82 -11.51 5.81
N ASP A 286 -12.56 -12.16 6.94
CA ASP A 286 -11.21 -12.57 7.37
C ASP A 286 -10.50 -13.40 6.31
N GLY A 287 -11.18 -14.43 5.78
CA GLY A 287 -10.64 -15.30 4.74
C GLY A 287 -10.31 -14.57 3.44
N GLN A 288 -11.20 -13.70 2.96
CA GLN A 288 -10.95 -12.95 1.71
C GLN A 288 -9.76 -11.99 1.84
N LEU A 289 -9.72 -11.21 2.92
CA LEU A 289 -8.63 -10.27 3.16
C LEU A 289 -7.30 -11.00 3.40
N TYR A 290 -7.34 -12.13 4.12
CA TYR A 290 -6.18 -13.01 4.31
C TYR A 290 -5.61 -13.52 2.99
N GLN A 291 -6.45 -14.01 2.07
CA GLN A 291 -5.98 -14.46 0.75
C GLN A 291 -5.34 -13.32 -0.05
N GLN A 292 -5.90 -12.10 0.02
CA GLN A 292 -5.31 -10.93 -0.63
C GLN A 292 -3.92 -10.58 -0.06
N PHE A 293 -3.75 -10.65 1.27
CA PHE A 293 -2.44 -10.46 1.88
C PHE A 293 -1.45 -11.58 1.51
N CYS A 294 -1.91 -12.85 1.46
CA CYS A 294 -1.10 -13.96 0.99
C CYS A 294 -0.63 -13.77 -0.47
N ALA A 295 -1.50 -13.25 -1.33
CA ALA A 295 -1.14 -12.89 -2.70
C ALA A 295 -0.09 -11.77 -2.75
N ALA A 296 -0.15 -10.82 -1.81
CA ALA A 296 0.80 -9.71 -1.66
C ALA A 296 2.11 -10.07 -0.93
N LYS A 297 2.45 -11.36 -0.76
CA LYS A 297 3.64 -11.79 0.01
C LYS A 297 4.96 -11.16 -0.44
N ASP A 298 5.11 -10.86 -1.73
CA ASP A 298 6.34 -10.25 -2.28
C ASP A 298 6.53 -8.82 -1.74
N LEU A 299 5.44 -8.08 -1.56
CA LEU A 299 5.43 -6.76 -0.93
C LEU A 299 5.63 -6.87 0.59
N LEU A 300 4.98 -7.83 1.23
CA LEU A 300 4.99 -8.00 2.69
C LEU A 300 6.32 -8.56 3.21
N LYS A 301 7.07 -9.31 2.39
CA LYS A 301 8.29 -10.04 2.74
C LYS A 301 8.13 -11.03 3.90
N GLN A 302 6.89 -11.32 4.28
CA GLN A 302 6.49 -12.20 5.35
C GLN A 302 5.20 -12.91 4.94
N THR A 303 5.02 -14.15 5.40
CA THR A 303 3.79 -14.90 5.17
C THR A 303 2.78 -14.56 6.27
N PRO A 304 1.56 -14.10 5.92
CA PRO A 304 0.50 -13.92 6.89
C PRO A 304 0.09 -15.25 7.53
N GLU A 305 -0.36 -15.21 8.77
CA GLU A 305 -0.88 -16.36 9.52
C GLU A 305 -2.30 -16.06 10.01
N GLN A 306 -3.19 -17.04 9.99
CA GLN A 306 -4.56 -16.90 10.46
C GLN A 306 -4.75 -17.66 11.79
N ALA A 307 -5.31 -16.98 12.78
CA ALA A 307 -5.66 -17.60 14.07
C ALA A 307 -7.03 -18.26 13.95
N GLU A 308 -7.12 -19.58 14.04
CA GLU A 308 -8.36 -20.36 13.91
C GLU A 308 -9.16 -20.40 15.22
N SER A 309 -8.50 -20.26 16.37
CA SER A 309 -9.15 -20.30 17.69
C SER A 309 -8.65 -19.20 18.65
N ARG A 310 -9.34 -19.06 19.79
CA ARG A 310 -8.94 -18.14 20.87
C ARG A 310 -7.60 -18.54 21.47
N GLU A 311 -7.40 -19.84 21.66
CA GLU A 311 -6.19 -20.43 22.22
C GLU A 311 -5.01 -20.19 21.28
N GLN A 312 -5.20 -20.42 19.98
CA GLN A 312 -4.16 -20.17 18.98
C GLN A 312 -3.82 -18.68 18.90
N LEU A 313 -4.81 -17.77 18.92
CA LEU A 313 -4.53 -16.33 18.95
C LEU A 313 -3.68 -15.94 20.16
N ARG A 314 -4.02 -16.49 21.33
CA ARG A 314 -3.28 -16.24 22.58
C ARG A 314 -1.85 -16.74 22.52
N GLU A 315 -1.63 -17.92 21.95
CA GLU A 315 -0.29 -18.48 21.71
C GLU A 315 0.50 -17.61 20.72
N MET A 316 -0.08 -17.29 19.57
CA MET A 316 0.56 -16.50 18.51
C MET A 316 0.97 -15.10 18.99
N LEU A 317 0.19 -14.46 19.86
CA LEU A 317 0.51 -13.15 20.42
C LEU A 317 1.45 -13.23 21.62
N GLY A 318 1.28 -14.22 22.49
CA GLY A 318 2.07 -14.38 23.72
C GLY A 318 3.51 -14.85 23.50
N ALA A 319 3.73 -15.74 22.53
CA ALA A 319 5.05 -16.29 22.24
C ALA A 319 5.92 -15.37 21.35
N ARG A 320 5.33 -14.35 20.73
CA ARG A 320 5.95 -13.63 19.60
C ARG A 320 6.82 -12.46 20.04
N GLN A 321 8.12 -12.59 19.79
CA GLN A 321 9.12 -11.60 20.16
C GLN A 321 9.31 -10.48 19.13
N SER A 322 9.09 -10.74 17.83
CA SER A 322 9.13 -9.72 16.77
C SER A 322 8.38 -10.17 15.51
N GLY A 323 8.06 -9.22 14.63
CA GLY A 323 7.56 -9.49 13.27
C GLY A 323 6.19 -10.15 13.18
N GLY A 324 5.80 -10.48 11.94
CA GLY A 324 4.64 -11.31 11.62
C GLY A 324 3.34 -10.53 11.40
N ILE A 325 2.45 -11.16 10.63
CA ILE A 325 1.12 -10.63 10.30
C ILE A 325 0.10 -11.67 10.74
N ILE A 326 -0.76 -11.31 11.69
CA ILE A 326 -1.76 -12.20 12.27
C ILE A 326 -3.14 -11.74 11.82
N PHE A 327 -3.89 -12.62 11.19
CA PHE A 327 -5.30 -12.46 10.89
C PHE A 327 -6.15 -13.08 11.99
N THR A 328 -7.16 -12.34 12.44
CA THR A 328 -8.05 -12.79 13.50
C THR A 328 -9.39 -12.07 13.41
N THR A 329 -10.39 -12.64 14.07
CA THR A 329 -11.67 -11.98 14.26
C THR A 329 -11.79 -11.39 15.65
N ILE A 330 -12.55 -10.31 15.78
CA ILE A 330 -12.70 -9.61 17.05
C ILE A 330 -13.27 -10.52 18.17
N GLN A 331 -14.07 -11.53 17.81
CA GLN A 331 -14.65 -12.51 18.75
C GLN A 331 -13.61 -13.45 19.36
N LYS A 332 -12.41 -13.55 18.79
CA LYS A 332 -11.32 -14.36 19.35
C LYS A 332 -10.64 -13.69 20.57
N PHE A 333 -10.93 -12.41 20.81
CA PHE A 333 -10.58 -11.69 22.05
C PHE A 333 -11.64 -11.81 23.15
N SER A 334 -12.68 -12.61 23.00
CA SER A 334 -13.63 -12.86 24.11
C SER A 334 -12.94 -13.59 25.27
N LEU A 335 -13.48 -13.39 26.48
CA LEU A 335 -13.05 -14.10 27.69
C LEU A 335 -13.24 -15.61 27.56
N THR A 336 -12.35 -16.37 28.20
CA THR A 336 -12.55 -17.79 28.44
C THR A 336 -13.28 -18.02 29.76
N GLU A 337 -13.76 -19.24 29.99
CA GLU A 337 -14.54 -19.58 31.17
C GLU A 337 -13.75 -19.31 32.46
N GLY A 338 -14.33 -18.54 33.38
CA GLY A 338 -13.71 -18.17 34.66
C GLY A 338 -12.87 -16.88 34.62
N GLU A 339 -12.61 -16.29 33.44
CA GLU A 339 -11.92 -15.01 33.34
C GLU A 339 -12.86 -13.85 33.72
N LYS A 340 -12.39 -12.95 34.60
CA LYS A 340 -13.08 -11.69 34.93
C LYS A 340 -12.66 -10.52 34.03
N GLY A 341 -11.59 -10.70 33.28
CA GLY A 341 -11.00 -9.72 32.37
C GLY A 341 -10.00 -10.43 31.46
N HIS A 342 -9.73 -9.84 30.30
CA HIS A 342 -8.85 -10.48 29.33
C HIS A 342 -7.40 -10.33 29.81
N PRO A 343 -6.59 -11.40 29.81
CA PRO A 343 -5.19 -11.30 30.19
C PRO A 343 -4.41 -10.47 29.17
N ILE A 344 -3.34 -9.82 29.63
CA ILE A 344 -2.37 -9.19 28.75
C ILE A 344 -1.65 -10.29 27.98
N LEU A 345 -1.69 -10.23 26.65
CA LEU A 345 -1.01 -11.18 25.78
C LEU A 345 0.33 -10.64 25.31
N CYS A 346 0.42 -9.34 25.01
CA CYS A 346 1.64 -8.73 24.51
C CYS A 346 1.76 -7.27 24.97
N THR A 347 2.89 -6.92 25.57
CA THR A 347 3.20 -5.56 26.06
C THR A 347 4.08 -4.76 25.10
N ARG A 348 4.44 -5.31 23.94
CA ARG A 348 5.30 -4.65 22.97
C ARG A 348 4.60 -3.42 22.36
N ALA A 349 5.36 -2.34 22.18
CA ALA A 349 4.87 -1.11 21.56
C ALA A 349 4.89 -1.16 20.02
N ASN A 350 5.69 -2.06 19.43
CA ASN A 350 5.76 -2.29 17.99
C ASN A 350 4.73 -3.34 17.52
N VAL A 351 3.52 -3.24 18.06
CA VAL A 351 2.35 -4.02 17.60
C VAL A 351 1.35 -3.02 17.03
N VAL A 352 0.84 -3.29 15.83
CA VAL A 352 -0.15 -2.44 15.18
C VAL A 352 -1.38 -3.26 14.83
N VAL A 353 -2.51 -2.86 15.39
CA VAL A 353 -3.82 -3.44 15.13
C VAL A 353 -4.47 -2.68 13.97
N ILE A 354 -4.80 -3.42 12.92
CA ILE A 354 -5.47 -2.93 11.73
C ILE A 354 -6.90 -3.46 11.75
N SER A 355 -7.86 -2.60 12.09
CA SER A 355 -9.28 -2.96 12.14
C SER A 355 -9.94 -2.72 10.78
N ASP A 356 -10.50 -3.76 10.16
CA ASP A 356 -11.38 -3.61 9.01
C ASP A 356 -12.83 -3.32 9.45
N GLU A 357 -13.56 -2.57 8.64
CA GLU A 357 -14.90 -2.03 8.92
C GLU A 357 -15.04 -1.44 10.33
N ALA A 358 -14.11 -0.56 10.70
CA ALA A 358 -14.08 0.13 11.98
C ALA A 358 -15.31 1.05 12.16
N HIS A 359 -16.42 0.50 12.68
CA HIS A 359 -17.67 1.24 12.92
C HIS A 359 -18.30 0.98 14.31
N ARG A 360 -19.20 1.91 14.65
CA ARG A 360 -19.87 2.23 15.93
C ARG A 360 -20.19 1.07 16.89
N SER A 361 -20.67 -0.08 16.43
CA SER A 361 -21.28 -1.09 17.32
C SER A 361 -20.27 -2.05 17.95
N GLN A 362 -19.05 -2.13 17.40
CA GLN A 362 -18.10 -3.18 17.72
C GLN A 362 -16.94 -2.71 18.60
N TYR A 363 -16.57 -1.44 18.46
CA TYR A 363 -15.40 -0.87 19.14
C TYR A 363 -15.74 0.01 20.36
N GLY A 364 -17.02 0.07 20.74
CA GLY A 364 -17.49 0.79 21.92
C GLY A 364 -16.88 0.28 23.22
N MET A 365 -16.31 1.20 24.01
CA MET A 365 -15.62 0.90 25.28
C MET A 365 -16.55 0.87 26.50
N LYS A 366 -17.83 1.16 26.30
CA LYS A 366 -18.79 1.34 27.39
C LYS A 366 -19.29 -0.02 27.86
N GLY A 367 -19.10 -0.30 29.14
CA GLY A 367 -19.67 -1.48 29.78
C GLY A 367 -21.19 -1.36 29.85
N ARG A 368 -21.90 -2.43 29.50
CA ARG A 368 -23.34 -2.56 29.75
C ARG A 368 -23.53 -3.19 31.12
N LEU A 369 -24.27 -2.52 32.00
CA LEU A 369 -24.63 -3.12 33.28
C LEU A 369 -25.54 -4.33 33.04
N ASN A 370 -25.11 -5.50 33.51
CA ASN A 370 -25.95 -6.67 33.58
C ASN A 370 -26.88 -6.51 34.79
N THR A 371 -28.14 -6.18 34.53
CA THR A 371 -29.15 -5.95 35.58
C THR A 371 -29.46 -7.17 36.44
N LYS A 372 -29.03 -8.38 36.03
CA LYS A 372 -29.19 -9.62 36.81
C LYS A 372 -28.02 -9.91 37.75
N THR A 373 -26.80 -9.55 37.36
CA THR A 373 -25.59 -9.84 38.15
C THR A 373 -25.03 -8.60 38.85
N GLY A 374 -25.45 -7.39 38.45
CA GLY A 374 -24.91 -6.13 38.95
C GLY A 374 -23.52 -5.77 38.39
N GLU A 375 -22.99 -6.58 37.47
CA GLU A 375 -21.65 -6.41 36.91
C GLU A 375 -21.68 -5.72 35.54
N TYR A 376 -20.62 -4.96 35.23
CA TYR A 376 -20.45 -4.35 33.91
C TYR A 376 -19.86 -5.36 32.92
N VAL A 377 -20.56 -5.56 31.79
CA VAL A 377 -20.10 -6.41 30.68
C VAL A 377 -19.51 -5.52 29.59
N PHE A 378 -18.27 -5.78 29.20
CA PHE A 378 -17.59 -5.02 28.16
C PHE A 378 -17.55 -5.79 26.84
N GLY A 379 -17.42 -5.07 25.72
CA GLY A 379 -17.29 -5.66 24.39
C GLY A 379 -15.87 -6.17 24.09
N ASN A 380 -15.75 -7.00 23.06
CA ASN A 380 -14.49 -7.61 22.62
C ASN A 380 -13.40 -6.59 22.27
N ALA A 381 -13.75 -5.39 21.80
CA ALA A 381 -12.78 -4.34 21.55
C ALA A 381 -12.06 -3.85 22.82
N LYS A 382 -12.75 -3.83 23.98
CA LYS A 382 -12.07 -3.58 25.25
C LYS A 382 -11.09 -4.71 25.56
N HIS A 383 -11.53 -5.97 25.41
CA HIS A 383 -10.68 -7.12 25.67
C HIS A 383 -9.45 -7.17 24.78
N MET A 384 -9.58 -6.79 23.51
CA MET A 384 -8.44 -6.63 22.60
C MET A 384 -7.45 -5.57 23.10
N ARG A 385 -7.93 -4.44 23.63
CA ARG A 385 -7.05 -3.42 24.22
C ARG A 385 -6.40 -3.89 25.53
N ASP A 386 -7.15 -4.61 26.36
CA ASP A 386 -6.60 -5.22 27.57
C ASP A 386 -5.50 -6.25 27.20
N ALA A 387 -5.68 -6.98 26.10
CA ALA A 387 -4.71 -7.95 25.58
C ALA A 387 -3.43 -7.31 25.03
N LEU A 388 -3.56 -6.13 24.39
CA LEU A 388 -2.51 -5.43 23.65
C LEU A 388 -2.38 -3.97 24.11
N PRO A 389 -2.03 -3.71 25.39
CA PRO A 389 -2.14 -2.39 26.00
C PRO A 389 -1.26 -1.31 25.36
N ASN A 390 -0.16 -1.70 24.69
CA ASN A 390 0.79 -0.77 24.07
C ASN A 390 0.73 -0.76 22.54
N ALA A 391 -0.21 -1.48 21.93
CA ALA A 391 -0.35 -1.52 20.48
C ALA A 391 -0.96 -0.22 19.94
N SER A 392 -0.56 0.19 18.74
CA SER A 392 -1.21 1.28 18.00
C SER A 392 -2.40 0.76 17.18
N PHE A 393 -3.46 1.54 17.06
CA PHE A 393 -4.70 1.14 16.38
C PHE A 393 -5.00 2.05 15.20
N ILE A 394 -5.19 1.45 14.02
CA ILE A 394 -5.70 2.11 12.81
C ILE A 394 -7.01 1.44 12.38
N GLY A 395 -8.00 2.24 11.99
CA GLY A 395 -9.29 1.74 11.52
C GLY A 395 -9.49 2.02 10.04
N PHE A 396 -9.78 0.99 9.25
CA PHE A 396 -10.24 1.11 7.86
C PHE A 396 -11.76 0.98 7.84
N THR A 397 -12.44 1.84 7.09
CA THR A 397 -13.92 1.82 7.00
C THR A 397 -14.40 2.21 5.60
N GLY A 398 -15.49 1.58 5.14
CA GLY A 398 -16.23 2.00 3.94
C GLY A 398 -17.18 3.17 4.16
N THR A 399 -17.49 3.49 5.42
CA THR A 399 -18.56 4.43 5.78
C THR A 399 -18.04 5.56 6.66
N PRO A 400 -18.61 6.78 6.53
CA PRO A 400 -18.23 7.90 7.37
C PRO A 400 -18.53 7.62 8.83
N ILE A 401 -17.56 7.89 9.67
CA ILE A 401 -17.75 8.05 11.12
C ILE A 401 -18.32 9.44 11.36
N ALA A 402 -19.47 9.51 12.04
CA ALA A 402 -20.12 10.76 12.37
C ALA A 402 -19.17 11.70 13.14
N LEU A 403 -19.30 13.02 12.92
CA LEU A 403 -18.47 14.04 13.59
C LEU A 403 -18.55 13.97 15.13
N GLU A 404 -19.69 13.49 15.64
CA GLU A 404 -19.98 13.35 17.06
C GLU A 404 -19.51 12.02 17.66
N ASP A 405 -18.99 11.09 16.85
CA ASP A 405 -18.55 9.76 17.30
C ASP A 405 -17.17 9.83 17.99
N ARG A 406 -17.22 10.30 19.25
CA ARG A 406 -16.09 10.35 20.16
C ARG A 406 -15.54 8.98 20.52
N ASP A 407 -16.35 7.93 20.44
CA ASP A 407 -15.94 6.59 20.87
C ASP A 407 -14.96 5.99 19.83
N THR A 408 -15.27 6.09 18.54
CA THR A 408 -14.36 5.60 17.48
C THR A 408 -13.08 6.44 17.40
N ARG A 409 -13.16 7.77 17.48
CA ARG A 409 -11.97 8.64 17.54
C ARG A 409 -11.18 8.51 18.85
N GLY A 410 -11.84 8.10 19.92
CA GLY A 410 -11.20 7.77 21.18
C GLY A 410 -10.28 6.55 21.08
N VAL A 411 -10.57 5.63 20.15
CA VAL A 411 -9.78 4.41 19.90
C VAL A 411 -8.72 4.65 18.83
N PHE A 412 -9.14 5.11 17.66
CA PHE A 412 -8.26 5.19 16.50
C PHE A 412 -7.59 6.56 16.35
N GLY A 413 -8.24 7.64 16.77
CA GLY A 413 -7.82 9.01 16.47
C GLY A 413 -8.72 9.67 15.41
N ASP A 414 -8.29 10.82 14.89
CA ASP A 414 -8.98 11.48 13.79
C ASP A 414 -8.74 10.76 12.45
N TYR A 415 -9.45 11.19 11.40
CA TYR A 415 -9.19 10.70 10.04
C TYR A 415 -7.75 10.96 9.62
N VAL A 416 -7.17 10.06 8.83
CA VAL A 416 -5.85 10.22 8.21
C VAL A 416 -5.93 10.32 6.69
N SER A 417 -7.00 9.78 6.11
CA SER A 417 -7.31 9.87 4.70
C SER A 417 -8.82 9.68 4.51
N ILE A 418 -9.38 10.45 3.58
CA ILE A 418 -10.78 10.40 3.19
C ILE A 418 -10.84 10.32 1.65
N TYR A 419 -11.53 9.30 1.15
CA TYR A 419 -11.92 9.17 -0.25
C TYR A 419 -13.38 8.73 -0.27
N ASP A 420 -14.27 9.69 -0.48
CA ASP A 420 -15.70 9.45 -0.31
C ASP A 420 -16.38 8.98 -1.61
N ILE A 421 -17.70 8.85 -1.57
CA ILE A 421 -18.48 8.42 -2.74
C ILE A 421 -18.51 9.48 -3.84
N GLN A 422 -18.37 10.77 -3.50
CA GLN A 422 -18.32 11.83 -4.48
C GLN A 422 -16.99 11.78 -5.23
N ASP A 423 -15.87 11.67 -4.51
CA ASP A 423 -14.56 11.46 -5.13
C ASP A 423 -14.59 10.25 -6.08
N ALA A 424 -15.19 9.13 -5.66
CA ALA A 424 -15.29 7.91 -6.47
C ALA A 424 -16.24 7.98 -7.67
N VAL A 425 -17.16 8.95 -7.71
CA VAL A 425 -18.04 9.18 -8.87
C VAL A 425 -17.40 10.16 -9.85
N ASP A 426 -16.60 11.10 -9.34
CA ASP A 426 -15.87 12.07 -10.15
C ASP A 426 -14.63 11.45 -10.84
N ASP A 427 -14.10 10.36 -10.28
CA ASP A 427 -12.97 9.56 -10.78
C ASP A 427 -13.40 8.33 -11.57
#